data_AF-A0A9Q4KW75-F1
#
_entry.id   AF-A0A9Q4KW75-F1
#
_cell.length_a   1.000
_cell.length_b   1.000
_cell.length_c   1.000
_cell.angle_alpha   90.00
_cell.angle_beta   90.00
_cell.angle_gamma   90.00
#
_symmetry.space_group_name_H-M   'P 1'
#
loop_
_entity.id
_entity.type
_entity.pdbx_description
1 polymer ?
#
loop_
_entity_poly.entity_id
_entity_poly.type
_entity_poly.pdbx_seq_one_letter_code
_entity_poly.pdbx_strand_id
1 'polypeptide(L)'
;MHACDVVSPGDSLSFVFMPGDFVIFICMGAIEMVYTGRRWYHPAASGEISVMFNVRAFCLGKAHEEVIKTIVRKGNFLVTEDGEKTLELPEPFNIHVGTPFADYMVSPHNMFGERAMQQYVHDLIEGTDSDFVYTYHDRLFDYPRRDDAGNPRGDGHGDGIDQVAYIIEKLRSDPSSRRAEGITWYPEYDDGSKNPPCLQRIQCLVRDGVLNMHVEFRSNDMLSALGANMYALAHLQKHIADALGLHVGWYSHTSVSAHIYYVRDHEELMKYVNGLGLADTIKKLDNSAYIKI
;
A
#
# COMPACT_ATOMS: atom_id res chain seq x y z
N MET A 1 -34.02 2.76 49.50
CA MET A 1 -34.50 4.14 49.78
C MET A 1 -33.40 5.07 49.27
N HIS A 2 -33.57 6.00 48.34
CA HIS A 2 -34.71 6.76 47.80
C HIS A 2 -34.47 6.97 46.29
N ALA A 3 -35.37 7.40 45.43
CA ALA A 3 -36.82 7.38 45.26
C ALA A 3 -37.01 7.68 43.75
N CYS A 4 -37.99 7.07 43.11
CA CYS A 4 -38.39 7.44 41.75
C CYS A 4 -39.01 8.83 41.78
N ASP A 5 -38.57 9.72 40.89
CA ASP A 5 -39.34 10.90 40.52
C ASP A 5 -39.77 10.79 39.05
N VAL A 6 -41.08 10.97 38.87
CA VAL A 6 -41.81 11.03 37.61
C VAL A 6 -41.57 12.42 37.01
N VAL A 7 -41.17 12.50 35.73
CA VAL A 7 -41.09 13.78 34.99
C VAL A 7 -42.22 13.86 33.96
N SER A 8 -42.91 14.98 34.01
CA SER A 8 -44.06 15.41 33.18
C SER A 8 -43.64 15.85 31.77
N PRO A 9 -44.56 15.99 30.79
CA PRO A 9 -44.20 16.35 29.41
C PRO A 9 -43.91 17.86 29.29
N GLY A 10 -42.65 18.22 29.01
CA GLY A 10 -42.26 19.60 28.73
C GLY A 10 -40.75 19.88 28.56
N ASP A 11 -39.92 18.88 28.21
CA ASP A 11 -38.47 19.01 28.30
C ASP A 11 -37.85 19.87 27.18
N SER A 12 -37.14 20.92 27.60
CA SER A 12 -36.33 21.82 26.77
C SER A 12 -35.01 21.16 26.32
N LEU A 13 -34.67 21.32 25.03
CA LEU A 13 -33.35 21.03 24.49
C LEU A 13 -32.28 21.88 25.20
N SER A 14 -31.36 21.24 25.91
CA SER A 14 -30.20 21.90 26.52
C SER A 14 -28.98 21.72 25.62
N PHE A 15 -28.41 22.82 25.11
CA PHE A 15 -27.15 22.81 24.37
C PHE A 15 -26.01 23.19 25.31
N VAL A 16 -24.98 22.34 25.40
CA VAL A 16 -23.74 22.67 26.11
C VAL A 16 -22.63 22.83 25.08
N PHE A 17 -22.14 24.06 24.91
CA PHE A 17 -20.97 24.34 24.09
C PHE A 17 -19.71 24.34 24.97
N MET A 18 -18.78 23.43 24.69
CA MET A 18 -17.41 23.46 25.20
C MET A 18 -16.48 23.93 24.07
N PRO A 19 -15.32 24.53 24.37
CA PRO A 19 -14.36 24.88 23.33
C PRO A 19 -13.68 23.60 22.79
N GLY A 20 -13.98 23.23 21.53
CA GLY A 20 -13.43 22.07 20.81
C GLY A 20 -14.48 21.28 20.02
N ASP A 21 -14.04 20.50 19.01
CA ASP A 21 -14.76 19.81 17.91
C ASP A 21 -15.93 18.84 18.27
N PHE A 22 -16.65 19.01 19.39
CA PHE A 22 -17.73 18.12 19.81
C PHE A 22 -19.07 18.83 19.90
N VAL A 23 -20.12 18.23 19.33
CA VAL A 23 -21.52 18.59 19.58
C VAL A 23 -22.20 17.36 20.17
N ILE A 24 -22.67 17.47 21.41
CA ILE A 24 -23.42 16.40 22.08
C ILE A 24 -24.90 16.62 21.81
N PHE A 25 -25.54 15.64 21.14
CA PHE A 25 -27.00 15.56 21.08
C PHE A 25 -27.48 14.66 22.22
N ILE A 26 -28.25 15.23 23.15
CA ILE A 26 -28.97 14.44 24.14
C ILE A 26 -30.40 14.31 23.64
N CYS A 27 -30.72 13.16 23.04
CA CYS A 27 -32.09 12.80 22.73
C CYS A 27 -32.38 11.42 23.32
N MET A 28 -33.37 11.34 24.22
CA MET A 28 -33.97 10.11 24.74
C MET A 28 -32.97 9.02 25.17
N GLY A 29 -32.05 9.36 26.08
CA GLY A 29 -31.28 8.35 26.82
C GLY A 29 -30.15 7.63 26.07
N ALA A 30 -29.84 8.03 24.84
CA ALA A 30 -28.64 7.61 24.12
C ALA A 30 -27.70 8.81 23.92
N ILE A 31 -26.43 8.66 24.33
CA ILE A 31 -25.37 9.60 23.96
C ILE A 31 -24.85 9.15 22.60
N GLU A 32 -25.28 9.83 21.53
CA GLU A 32 -24.60 9.70 20.24
C GLU A 32 -23.53 10.80 20.12
N MET A 33 -22.26 10.38 20.14
CA MET A 33 -21.15 11.24 19.73
C MET A 33 -21.04 11.22 18.21
N VAL A 34 -21.42 12.31 17.56
CA VAL A 34 -21.17 12.50 16.12
C VAL A 34 -19.75 13.04 15.96
N TYR A 35 -18.83 12.18 15.52
CA TYR A 35 -17.43 12.51 15.26
C TYR A 35 -17.27 13.15 13.87
N THR A 36 -16.85 14.40 13.80
CA THR A 36 -16.87 15.22 12.57
C THR A 36 -15.51 15.42 11.90
N GLY A 37 -14.42 14.79 12.36
CA GLY A 37 -13.08 15.05 11.81
C GLY A 37 -12.18 13.83 11.71
N ARG A 38 -11.83 13.44 10.48
CA ARG A 38 -10.73 12.51 10.18
C ARG A 38 -9.41 13.07 10.76
N ARG A 39 -8.97 12.60 11.93
CA ARG A 39 -7.66 12.94 12.54
C ARG A 39 -6.66 11.80 12.31
N TRP A 40 -5.37 12.15 12.28
CA TRP A 40 -4.29 11.20 12.50
C TRP A 40 -4.54 10.49 13.83
N TYR A 41 -4.68 9.17 13.76
CA TYR A 41 -5.13 8.36 14.88
C TYR A 41 -4.04 8.33 15.97
N HIS A 42 -4.42 8.60 17.22
CA HIS A 42 -3.59 8.34 18.40
C HIS A 42 -4.29 7.26 19.23
N PRO A 43 -3.88 5.98 19.11
CA PRO A 43 -4.54 4.84 19.77
C PRO A 43 -4.65 4.99 21.30
N ALA A 44 -3.75 5.74 21.91
CA ALA A 44 -3.62 5.84 23.35
C ALA A 44 -4.81 6.54 24.06
N ALA A 45 -5.67 7.26 23.33
CA ALA A 45 -6.72 8.07 23.95
C ALA A 45 -8.08 7.36 24.09
N SER A 46 -8.36 6.29 23.33
CA SER A 46 -9.70 5.66 23.30
C SER A 46 -9.77 4.24 23.90
N GLY A 47 -8.62 3.61 24.21
CA GLY A 47 -8.60 2.20 24.63
C GLY A 47 -9.06 1.22 23.55
N GLU A 48 -9.23 1.70 22.31
CA GLU A 48 -9.54 0.86 21.15
C GLU A 48 -8.28 0.17 20.64
N ILE A 49 -8.40 -1.11 20.35
CA ILE A 49 -7.35 -1.87 19.66
C ILE A 49 -7.37 -1.40 18.20
N SER A 50 -6.34 -0.66 17.78
CA SER A 50 -6.12 -0.32 16.37
C SER A 50 -6.04 -1.61 15.56
N VAL A 51 -6.96 -1.79 14.61
CA VAL A 51 -6.92 -2.91 13.67
C VAL A 51 -6.19 -2.42 12.43
N MET A 52 -5.04 -3.03 12.13
CA MET A 52 -4.28 -2.77 10.90
C MET A 52 -5.20 -2.88 9.68
N PHE A 53 -5.04 -2.01 8.69
CA PHE A 53 -5.86 -2.08 7.50
C PHE A 53 -5.44 -3.29 6.65
N ASN A 54 -6.39 -4.13 6.26
CA ASN A 54 -6.11 -5.33 5.48
C ASN A 54 -7.14 -5.51 4.37
N VAL A 55 -6.66 -5.87 3.17
CA VAL A 55 -7.49 -6.34 2.06
C VAL A 55 -7.05 -7.75 1.68
N ARG A 56 -8.03 -8.64 1.51
CA ARG A 56 -7.83 -9.96 0.91
C ARG A 56 -8.66 -10.05 -0.35
N ALA A 57 -8.04 -10.38 -1.46
CA ALA A 57 -8.70 -10.55 -2.75
C ALA A 57 -8.25 -11.82 -3.45
N PHE A 58 -9.04 -12.24 -4.44
CA PHE A 58 -8.73 -13.43 -5.22
C PHE A 58 -7.64 -13.16 -6.27
N CYS A 59 -7.73 -12.03 -6.98
CA CYS A 59 -6.81 -11.63 -8.05
C CYS A 59 -6.30 -10.18 -7.87
N LEU A 60 -5.28 -9.79 -8.63
CA LEU A 60 -4.58 -8.51 -8.50
C LEU A 60 -5.48 -7.28 -8.79
N GLY A 61 -6.27 -7.32 -9.87
CA GLY A 61 -7.12 -6.19 -10.24
C GLY A 61 -8.20 -5.93 -9.20
N LYS A 62 -8.75 -7.00 -8.62
CA LYS A 62 -9.73 -6.88 -7.53
C LYS A 62 -9.09 -6.34 -6.25
N ALA A 63 -7.86 -6.78 -5.92
CA ALA A 63 -7.11 -6.22 -4.81
C ALA A 63 -6.96 -4.70 -4.97
N HIS A 64 -6.48 -4.24 -6.14
CA HIS A 64 -6.25 -2.83 -6.43
C HIS A 64 -7.51 -1.99 -6.17
N GLU A 65 -8.67 -2.41 -6.69
CA GLU A 65 -9.94 -1.70 -6.46
C GLU A 65 -10.33 -1.61 -4.98
N GLU A 66 -10.16 -2.69 -4.22
CA GLU A 66 -10.49 -2.69 -2.79
C GLU A 66 -9.51 -1.83 -1.98
N VAL A 67 -8.25 -1.71 -2.42
CA VAL A 67 -7.31 -0.72 -1.87
C VAL A 67 -7.84 0.69 -2.06
N ILE A 68 -8.19 1.07 -3.30
CA ILE A 68 -8.70 2.43 -3.60
C ILE A 68 -9.95 2.74 -2.77
N LYS A 69 -10.91 1.80 -2.71
CA LYS A 69 -12.11 1.95 -1.86
C LYS A 69 -11.75 2.19 -0.41
N THR A 70 -10.77 1.46 0.11
CA THR A 70 -10.34 1.57 1.51
C THR A 70 -9.77 2.95 1.79
N ILE A 71 -8.85 3.44 0.96
CA ILE A 71 -8.20 4.75 1.14
C ILE A 71 -9.21 5.89 0.98
N VAL A 72 -10.06 5.86 -0.05
CA VAL A 72 -11.12 6.88 -0.22
C VAL A 72 -12.04 6.96 1.02
N ARG A 73 -12.38 5.81 1.60
CA ARG A 73 -13.28 5.74 2.76
C ARG A 73 -12.60 6.06 4.10
N LYS A 74 -11.31 5.77 4.26
CA LYS A 74 -10.64 5.75 5.57
C LYS A 74 -9.39 6.62 5.67
N GLY A 75 -8.85 7.08 4.55
CA GLY A 75 -7.64 7.90 4.52
C GLY A 75 -7.86 9.32 5.04
N ASN A 76 -6.80 9.94 5.51
CA ASN A 76 -6.76 11.31 5.98
C ASN A 76 -5.96 12.17 5.00
N PHE A 77 -6.28 13.46 4.92
CA PHE A 77 -5.45 14.35 4.13
C PHE A 77 -4.09 14.59 4.82
N LEU A 78 -3.04 14.52 4.02
CA LEU A 78 -1.68 14.94 4.37
C LEU A 78 -1.17 15.90 3.29
N VAL A 79 -0.26 16.78 3.66
CA VAL A 79 0.61 17.47 2.71
C VAL A 79 2.02 16.94 2.95
N THR A 80 2.65 16.38 1.92
CA THR A 80 3.99 15.80 2.02
C THR A 80 5.07 16.87 2.13
N GLU A 81 6.31 16.45 2.40
CA GLU A 81 7.48 17.35 2.39
C GLU A 81 7.72 18.04 1.04
N ASP A 82 7.29 17.40 -0.05
CA ASP A 82 7.32 17.97 -1.41
C ASP A 82 6.13 18.89 -1.73
N GLY A 83 5.24 19.12 -0.77
CA GLY A 83 4.04 19.96 -0.93
C GLY A 83 2.86 19.28 -1.64
N GLU A 84 2.92 17.96 -1.85
CA GLU A 84 1.87 17.19 -2.50
C GLU A 84 0.73 16.87 -1.53
N LYS A 85 -0.52 17.09 -1.95
CA LYS A 85 -1.70 16.75 -1.14
C LYS A 85 -2.11 15.30 -1.37
N THR A 86 -1.91 14.46 -0.37
CA THR A 86 -2.25 13.04 -0.42
C THR A 86 -3.46 12.70 0.45
N LEU A 87 -4.16 11.63 0.09
CA LEU A 87 -5.11 10.93 0.94
C LEU A 87 -4.44 9.63 1.41
N GLU A 88 -4.13 9.54 2.70
CA GLU A 88 -3.23 8.51 3.26
C GLU A 88 -3.87 7.76 4.43
N LEU A 89 -3.66 6.45 4.50
CA LEU A 89 -4.11 5.67 5.66
C LEU A 89 -3.23 5.99 6.89
N PRO A 90 -3.81 6.16 8.08
CA PRO A 90 -3.06 6.50 9.28
C PRO A 90 -2.22 5.36 9.86
N GLU A 91 -2.36 4.14 9.34
CA GLU A 91 -1.69 2.93 9.79
C GLU A 91 -1.23 2.13 8.56
N PRO A 92 -0.19 1.27 8.67
CA PRO A 92 0.26 0.45 7.56
C PRO A 92 -0.85 -0.47 7.03
N PHE A 93 -0.72 -0.83 5.76
CA PHE A 93 -1.74 -1.52 5.00
C PHE A 93 -1.23 -2.84 4.42
N ASN A 94 -1.98 -3.92 4.62
CA ASN A 94 -1.66 -5.23 4.04
C ASN A 94 -2.64 -5.61 2.93
N ILE A 95 -2.10 -6.17 1.87
CA ILE A 95 -2.83 -6.73 0.75
C ILE A 95 -2.43 -8.20 0.62
N HIS A 96 -3.42 -9.07 0.49
CA HIS A 96 -3.21 -10.50 0.24
C HIS A 96 -3.99 -10.94 -0.99
N VAL A 97 -3.30 -11.50 -1.98
CA VAL A 97 -3.88 -12.03 -3.21
C VAL A 97 -3.66 -13.53 -3.27
N GLY A 98 -4.77 -14.27 -3.30
CA GLY A 98 -4.72 -15.74 -3.29
C GLY A 98 -4.19 -16.35 -4.59
N THR A 99 -4.65 -15.84 -5.73
CA THR A 99 -4.32 -16.37 -7.07
C THR A 99 -3.94 -15.21 -7.99
N PRO A 100 -2.68 -14.74 -7.96
CA PRO A 100 -2.27 -13.51 -8.64
C PRO A 100 -2.46 -13.58 -10.17
N PHE A 101 -2.41 -14.77 -10.76
CA PHE A 101 -2.58 -15.00 -12.22
C PHE A 101 -4.01 -15.42 -12.62
N ALA A 102 -4.98 -15.34 -11.72
CA ALA A 102 -6.38 -15.49 -12.13
C ALA A 102 -6.81 -14.35 -13.05
N ASP A 103 -7.86 -14.59 -13.84
CA ASP A 103 -8.49 -13.56 -14.68
C ASP A 103 -8.73 -12.27 -13.87
N TYR A 104 -8.68 -11.12 -14.57
CA TYR A 104 -8.78 -9.79 -13.96
C TYR A 104 -7.52 -9.38 -13.18
N MET A 105 -6.33 -9.57 -13.77
CA MET A 105 -5.06 -9.11 -13.20
C MET A 105 -4.93 -7.57 -13.17
N VAL A 106 -5.54 -6.88 -14.13
CA VAL A 106 -5.50 -5.42 -14.26
C VAL A 106 -6.93 -4.89 -14.20
N SER A 107 -7.21 -3.96 -13.28
CA SER A 107 -8.51 -3.29 -13.24
C SER A 107 -8.71 -2.48 -14.53
N PRO A 108 -9.92 -2.46 -15.13
CA PRO A 108 -10.22 -1.65 -16.30
C PRO A 108 -10.10 -0.13 -16.03
N HIS A 109 -9.99 0.27 -14.77
CA HIS A 109 -9.77 1.66 -14.36
C HIS A 109 -8.29 2.02 -14.22
N ASN A 110 -7.38 1.05 -14.37
CA ASN A 110 -5.94 1.29 -14.29
C ASN A 110 -5.49 2.27 -15.38
N MET A 111 -4.57 3.16 -15.02
CA MET A 111 -4.03 4.15 -15.95
C MET A 111 -3.18 3.52 -17.07
N PHE A 112 -2.57 2.37 -16.79
CA PHE A 112 -1.69 1.66 -17.71
C PHE A 112 -2.45 0.51 -18.39
N GLY A 113 -2.35 0.47 -19.71
CA GLY A 113 -2.80 -0.69 -20.49
C GLY A 113 -1.83 -1.86 -20.36
N GLU A 114 -2.29 -3.06 -20.73
CA GLU A 114 -1.53 -4.31 -20.61
C GLU A 114 -0.14 -4.25 -21.26
N ARG A 115 0.02 -3.57 -22.41
CA ARG A 115 1.32 -3.40 -23.06
C ARG A 115 2.34 -2.66 -22.18
N ALA A 116 1.93 -1.60 -21.48
CA ALA A 116 2.81 -0.85 -20.59
C ALA A 116 3.18 -1.69 -19.36
N MET A 117 2.23 -2.47 -18.85
CA MET A 117 2.45 -3.39 -17.73
C MET A 117 3.44 -4.49 -18.09
N GLN A 118 3.34 -5.05 -19.30
CA GLN A 118 4.28 -6.04 -19.82
C GLN A 118 5.67 -5.47 -20.08
N GLN A 119 5.76 -4.22 -20.54
CA GLN A 119 7.05 -3.54 -20.64
C GLN A 119 7.68 -3.39 -19.25
N TYR A 120 6.90 -3.04 -18.23
CA TYR A 120 7.42 -2.94 -16.88
C TYR A 120 7.88 -4.30 -16.31
N VAL A 121 7.19 -5.40 -16.65
CA VAL A 121 7.65 -6.77 -16.34
C VAL A 121 9.01 -7.04 -16.99
N HIS A 122 9.14 -6.71 -18.28
CA HIS A 122 10.40 -6.88 -19.01
C HIS A 122 11.52 -6.08 -18.35
N ASP A 123 11.30 -4.78 -18.11
CA ASP A 123 12.31 -3.89 -17.51
C ASP A 123 12.72 -4.35 -16.11
N LEU A 124 11.79 -4.93 -15.32
CA LEU A 124 12.10 -5.49 -14.01
C LEU A 124 12.99 -6.75 -14.09
N ILE A 125 12.73 -7.65 -15.04
CA ILE A 125 13.39 -8.96 -15.11
C ILE A 125 14.69 -8.88 -15.90
N GLU A 126 14.67 -8.19 -17.05
CA GLU A 126 15.77 -8.15 -18.01
C GLU A 126 16.62 -6.87 -17.90
N GLY A 127 16.16 -5.89 -17.13
CA GLY A 127 16.77 -4.57 -17.04
C GLY A 127 16.37 -3.66 -18.20
N THR A 128 16.79 -2.39 -18.12
CA THR A 128 16.53 -1.38 -19.14
C THR A 128 17.55 -0.25 -19.06
N ASP A 129 17.85 0.38 -20.20
CA ASP A 129 18.69 1.58 -20.26
C ASP A 129 17.89 2.87 -19.93
N SER A 130 16.60 2.75 -19.58
CA SER A 130 15.76 3.91 -19.28
C SER A 130 16.13 4.52 -17.92
N ASP A 131 16.35 5.84 -17.92
CA ASP A 131 16.54 6.68 -16.72
C ASP A 131 15.32 6.74 -15.77
N PHE A 132 14.31 5.87 -15.92
CA PHE A 132 13.19 5.85 -14.99
C PHE A 132 13.73 5.47 -13.62
N VAL A 133 13.67 6.45 -12.70
CA VAL A 133 14.68 6.80 -11.69
C VAL A 133 15.11 5.69 -10.73
N TYR A 134 14.49 4.52 -10.78
CA TYR A 134 15.04 3.32 -10.19
C TYR A 134 14.27 2.09 -10.70
N THR A 135 14.82 1.35 -11.66
CA THR A 135 14.22 0.04 -11.94
C THR A 135 14.62 -0.89 -10.81
N TYR A 136 13.66 -1.57 -10.19
CA TYR A 136 13.98 -2.51 -9.11
C TYR A 136 14.90 -3.66 -9.59
N HIS A 137 15.11 -3.79 -10.91
CA HIS A 137 16.06 -4.70 -11.51
C HIS A 137 17.45 -4.53 -10.89
N ASP A 138 18.04 -3.33 -10.95
CA ASP A 138 19.43 -3.12 -10.52
C ASP A 138 19.62 -3.48 -9.05
N ARG A 139 18.66 -3.15 -8.17
CA ARG A 139 18.76 -3.59 -6.77
C ARG A 139 18.53 -5.08 -6.58
N LEU A 140 17.68 -5.73 -7.35
CA LEU A 140 17.34 -7.13 -7.09
C LEU A 140 18.32 -8.11 -7.76
N PHE A 141 18.84 -7.75 -8.94
CA PHE A 141 19.73 -8.57 -9.76
C PHE A 141 21.19 -8.11 -9.74
N ASP A 142 21.47 -6.86 -9.36
CA ASP A 142 22.82 -6.28 -9.36
C ASP A 142 23.06 -5.42 -8.11
N TYR A 143 22.64 -5.87 -6.92
CA TYR A 143 22.62 -5.02 -5.72
C TYR A 143 24.02 -4.44 -5.40
N PRO A 144 24.11 -3.14 -5.03
CA PRO A 144 25.39 -2.48 -4.83
C PRO A 144 26.27 -3.15 -3.78
N ARG A 145 27.57 -3.21 -4.08
CA ARG A 145 28.60 -3.64 -3.13
C ARG A 145 29.93 -2.95 -3.43
N ARG A 146 30.91 -3.17 -2.55
CA ARG A 146 32.31 -2.80 -2.79
C ARG A 146 33.13 -4.05 -3.03
N ASP A 147 34.01 -4.01 -4.03
CA ASP A 147 34.99 -5.10 -4.26
C ASP A 147 36.14 -5.06 -3.25
N ASP A 148 37.07 -6.03 -3.33
CA ASP A 148 38.22 -6.14 -2.42
C ASP A 148 39.16 -4.92 -2.47
N ALA A 149 39.13 -4.17 -3.57
CA ALA A 149 39.89 -2.93 -3.74
C ALA A 149 39.07 -1.69 -3.33
N GLY A 150 37.83 -1.87 -2.85
CA GLY A 150 36.93 -0.82 -2.42
C GLY A 150 36.17 -0.11 -3.54
N ASN A 151 36.27 -0.57 -4.79
CA ASN A 151 35.56 0.05 -5.91
C ASN A 151 34.07 -0.32 -5.88
N PRO A 152 33.16 0.61 -6.23
CA PRO A 152 31.75 0.30 -6.34
C PRO A 152 31.49 -0.71 -7.46
N ARG A 153 30.61 -1.67 -7.17
CA ARG A 153 30.04 -2.67 -8.09
C ARG A 153 28.54 -2.70 -7.91
N GLY A 154 27.83 -3.29 -8.86
CA GLY A 154 26.37 -3.30 -8.83
C GLY A 154 25.74 -1.99 -9.30
N ASP A 155 24.43 -1.85 -9.13
CA ASP A 155 23.64 -0.67 -9.51
C ASP A 155 23.79 -0.33 -11.01
N GLY A 156 23.78 -1.35 -11.87
CA GLY A 156 23.98 -1.20 -13.32
C GLY A 156 25.45 -1.12 -13.74
N HIS A 157 26.40 -1.21 -12.80
CA HIS A 157 27.83 -1.31 -13.10
C HIS A 157 28.32 -2.75 -13.25
N GLY A 158 27.45 -3.74 -12.99
CA GLY A 158 27.77 -5.17 -13.02
C GLY A 158 28.64 -5.62 -11.84
N ASP A 159 28.74 -6.94 -11.68
CA ASP A 159 29.41 -7.60 -10.55
C ASP A 159 28.86 -7.19 -9.16
N GLY A 160 27.59 -6.77 -9.11
CA GLY A 160 26.81 -6.62 -7.89
C GLY A 160 26.36 -7.96 -7.31
N ILE A 161 25.46 -7.89 -6.32
CA ILE A 161 24.87 -9.08 -5.69
C ILE A 161 23.53 -9.40 -6.35
N ASP A 162 23.47 -10.52 -7.06
CA ASP A 162 22.22 -11.05 -7.60
C ASP A 162 21.42 -11.74 -6.48
N GLN A 163 20.48 -10.99 -5.90
CA GLN A 163 19.64 -11.46 -4.80
C GLN A 163 18.55 -12.42 -5.29
N VAL A 164 18.11 -12.31 -6.56
CA VAL A 164 17.13 -13.23 -7.15
C VAL A 164 17.75 -14.60 -7.39
N ALA A 165 18.97 -14.67 -7.93
CA ALA A 165 19.73 -15.91 -8.04
C ALA A 165 19.97 -16.54 -6.66
N TYR A 166 20.32 -15.72 -5.65
CA TYR A 166 20.43 -16.19 -4.26
C TYR A 166 19.12 -16.83 -3.77
N ILE A 167 17.96 -16.19 -3.98
CA ILE A 167 16.65 -16.73 -3.60
C ILE A 167 16.39 -18.09 -4.26
N ILE A 168 16.64 -18.19 -5.56
CA ILE A 168 16.45 -19.43 -6.34
C ILE A 168 17.34 -20.54 -5.79
N GLU A 169 18.65 -20.32 -5.67
CA GLU A 169 19.57 -21.35 -5.18
C GLU A 169 19.30 -21.71 -3.71
N LYS A 170 18.85 -20.74 -2.91
CA LYS A 170 18.51 -20.97 -1.51
C LYS A 170 17.30 -21.89 -1.36
N LEU A 171 16.25 -21.66 -2.15
CA LEU A 171 15.04 -22.48 -2.12
C LEU A 171 15.20 -23.81 -2.84
N ARG A 172 16.08 -23.89 -3.85
CA ARG A 172 16.45 -25.15 -4.50
C ARG A 172 17.18 -26.09 -3.54
N SER A 173 18.09 -25.54 -2.72
CA SER A 173 18.84 -26.32 -1.73
C SER A 173 18.03 -26.66 -0.47
N ASP A 174 17.17 -25.75 -0.01
CA ASP A 174 16.30 -25.95 1.15
C ASP A 174 14.94 -25.25 0.96
N PRO A 175 13.92 -25.97 0.45
CA PRO A 175 12.57 -25.42 0.27
C PRO A 175 11.90 -24.94 1.57
N SER A 176 12.35 -25.42 2.73
CA SER A 176 11.80 -25.00 4.03
C SER A 176 12.35 -23.66 4.52
N SER A 177 13.35 -23.11 3.82
CA SER A 177 14.08 -21.94 4.27
C SER A 177 13.17 -20.74 4.52
N ARG A 178 13.58 -19.94 5.51
CA ARG A 178 12.97 -18.65 5.87
C ARG A 178 13.92 -17.48 5.57
N ARG A 179 14.97 -17.74 4.78
CA ARG A 179 16.09 -16.82 4.51
C ARG A 179 16.24 -16.46 3.03
N ALA A 180 15.27 -16.85 2.20
CA ALA A 180 15.24 -16.51 0.79
C ALA A 180 14.56 -15.14 0.64
N GLU A 181 15.36 -14.09 0.73
CA GLU A 181 14.91 -12.69 0.67
C GLU A 181 15.92 -11.81 -0.06
N GLY A 182 15.47 -10.63 -0.46
CA GLY A 182 16.28 -9.58 -1.03
C GLY A 182 15.74 -8.21 -0.64
N ILE A 183 16.61 -7.20 -0.68
CA ILE A 183 16.31 -5.81 -0.29
C ILE A 183 16.69 -4.83 -1.39
N THR A 184 16.21 -3.60 -1.29
CA THR A 184 16.52 -2.54 -2.27
C THR A 184 17.14 -1.30 -1.64
N TRP A 185 16.98 -1.06 -0.35
CA TRP A 185 17.54 0.14 0.30
C TRP A 185 19.03 0.01 0.52
N TYR A 186 19.82 0.92 -0.05
CA TYR A 186 21.26 1.02 0.16
C TYR A 186 21.62 2.35 0.83
N PRO A 187 21.91 2.36 2.14
CA PRO A 187 22.04 3.61 2.92
C PRO A 187 23.06 4.62 2.37
N GLU A 188 24.18 4.14 1.82
CA GLU A 188 25.22 5.04 1.29
C GLU A 188 24.77 5.85 0.07
N TYR A 189 23.75 5.41 -0.67
CA TYR A 189 23.16 6.16 -1.78
C TYR A 189 21.80 6.76 -1.43
N ASP A 190 20.96 6.02 -0.71
CA ASP A 190 19.53 6.35 -0.60
C ASP A 190 19.21 7.39 0.47
N ASP A 191 20.04 7.54 1.52
CA ASP A 191 19.79 8.49 2.61
C ASP A 191 19.74 9.97 2.12
N GLY A 192 20.46 10.27 1.03
CA GLY A 192 20.47 11.59 0.38
C GLY A 192 19.71 11.64 -0.95
N SER A 193 19.10 10.54 -1.37
CA SER A 193 18.38 10.46 -2.65
C SER A 193 17.04 11.20 -2.56
N LYS A 194 16.66 11.90 -3.63
CA LYS A 194 15.31 12.47 -3.77
C LYS A 194 14.25 11.42 -4.08
N ASN A 195 14.67 10.30 -4.65
CA ASN A 195 13.78 9.25 -5.12
C ASN A 195 14.33 7.88 -4.70
N PRO A 196 14.49 7.59 -3.39
CA PRO A 196 14.96 6.30 -2.97
C PRO A 196 13.94 5.21 -3.34
N PRO A 197 14.31 3.92 -3.42
CA PRO A 197 13.40 2.86 -3.84
C PRO A 197 12.15 2.80 -2.95
N CYS A 198 10.98 2.57 -3.52
CA CYS A 198 9.73 2.42 -2.75
C CYS A 198 9.53 1.00 -2.23
N LEU A 199 9.68 -0.01 -3.10
CA LEU A 199 9.87 -1.41 -2.70
C LEU A 199 11.09 -1.48 -1.80
N GLN A 200 11.04 -2.18 -0.67
CA GLN A 200 12.13 -2.31 0.31
C GLN A 200 12.65 -3.74 0.44
N ARG A 201 11.74 -4.71 0.38
CA ARG A 201 12.04 -6.12 0.63
C ARG A 201 11.15 -7.02 -0.19
N ILE A 202 11.72 -8.12 -0.68
CA ILE A 202 10.99 -9.29 -1.17
C ILE A 202 11.40 -10.51 -0.37
N GLN A 203 10.47 -11.41 -0.08
CA GLN A 203 10.75 -12.69 0.56
C GLN A 203 9.93 -13.79 -0.09
N CYS A 204 10.61 -14.89 -0.46
CA CYS A 204 9.98 -16.06 -1.05
C CYS A 204 9.94 -17.23 -0.06
N LEU A 205 8.82 -17.97 -0.06
CA LEU A 205 8.59 -19.12 0.80
C LEU A 205 7.95 -20.25 0.00
N VAL A 206 8.55 -21.44 0.01
CA VAL A 206 7.91 -22.63 -0.56
C VAL A 206 7.10 -23.34 0.51
N ARG A 207 5.78 -23.46 0.32
CA ARG A 207 4.88 -24.20 1.22
C ARG A 207 3.97 -25.05 0.36
N ASP A 208 3.77 -26.32 0.75
CA ASP A 208 2.90 -27.25 0.05
C ASP A 208 3.17 -27.33 -1.47
N GLY A 209 4.44 -27.25 -1.87
CA GLY A 209 4.86 -27.35 -3.26
C GLY A 209 4.58 -26.10 -4.12
N VAL A 210 4.18 -24.97 -3.53
CA VAL A 210 3.98 -23.70 -4.24
C VAL A 210 4.89 -22.59 -3.72
N LEU A 211 5.36 -21.71 -4.61
CA LEU A 211 6.16 -20.55 -4.27
C LEU A 211 5.26 -19.38 -3.89
N ASN A 212 5.32 -18.95 -2.64
CA ASN A 212 4.64 -17.77 -2.14
C ASN A 212 5.61 -16.60 -2.02
N MET A 213 5.14 -15.38 -2.24
CA MET A 213 5.99 -14.18 -2.14
C MET A 213 5.31 -13.09 -1.32
N HIS A 214 6.08 -12.50 -0.41
CA HIS A 214 5.71 -11.28 0.32
C HIS A 214 6.64 -10.14 -0.07
N VAL A 215 6.08 -8.93 -0.22
CA VAL A 215 6.83 -7.71 -0.51
C VAL A 215 6.46 -6.59 0.46
N GLU A 216 7.41 -5.70 0.72
CA GLU A 216 7.23 -4.56 1.62
C GLU A 216 7.61 -3.25 0.94
N PHE A 217 6.79 -2.21 1.12
CA PHE A 217 6.99 -0.87 0.59
C PHE A 217 7.01 0.16 1.72
N ARG A 218 8.01 1.06 1.72
CA ARG A 218 8.07 2.18 2.69
C ARG A 218 7.05 3.27 2.40
N SER A 219 6.76 3.47 1.11
CA SER A 219 5.88 4.50 0.58
C SER A 219 5.29 3.95 -0.72
N ASN A 220 3.97 3.98 -0.87
CA ASN A 220 3.33 3.39 -2.03
C ASN A 220 2.16 4.26 -2.51
N ASP A 221 2.32 4.78 -3.73
CA ASP A 221 1.23 5.35 -4.51
C ASP A 221 0.25 4.23 -4.91
N MET A 222 -0.88 4.22 -4.23
CA MET A 222 -1.87 3.16 -4.35
C MET A 222 -2.76 3.29 -5.57
N LEU A 223 -2.84 4.48 -6.17
CA LEU A 223 -3.66 4.72 -7.36
C LEU A 223 -2.89 4.40 -8.63
N SER A 224 -1.76 5.08 -8.81
CA SER A 224 -1.06 5.11 -10.09
C SER A 224 -0.01 4.00 -10.19
N ALA A 225 0.68 3.67 -9.08
CA ALA A 225 1.79 2.72 -9.12
C ALA A 225 1.43 1.29 -8.66
N LEU A 226 0.60 1.13 -7.62
CA LEU A 226 0.36 -0.19 -6.99
C LEU A 226 -0.05 -1.27 -7.99
N GLY A 227 -0.97 -0.99 -8.91
CA GLY A 227 -1.42 -1.98 -9.89
C GLY A 227 -0.25 -2.50 -10.74
N ALA A 228 0.59 -1.60 -11.23
CA ALA A 228 1.79 -1.93 -12.01
C ALA A 228 2.82 -2.69 -11.16
N ASN A 229 3.06 -2.25 -9.92
CA ASN A 229 3.98 -2.91 -8.99
C ASN A 229 3.54 -4.35 -8.68
N MET A 230 2.26 -4.56 -8.33
CA MET A 230 1.74 -5.90 -8.05
C MET A 230 1.83 -6.82 -9.27
N TYR A 231 1.55 -6.28 -10.46
CA TYR A 231 1.66 -7.03 -11.70
C TYR A 231 3.11 -7.46 -11.97
N ALA A 232 4.05 -6.51 -11.98
CA ALA A 232 5.46 -6.78 -12.23
C ALA A 232 6.05 -7.74 -11.19
N LEU A 233 5.74 -7.54 -9.91
CA LEU A 233 6.22 -8.41 -8.83
C LEU A 233 5.58 -9.80 -8.84
N ALA A 234 4.31 -9.94 -9.21
CA ALA A 234 3.72 -11.27 -9.43
C ALA A 234 4.41 -12.02 -10.59
N HIS A 235 4.83 -11.31 -11.64
CA HIS A 235 5.64 -11.87 -12.71
C HIS A 235 7.06 -12.23 -12.26
N LEU A 236 7.70 -11.44 -11.39
CA LEU A 236 8.96 -11.83 -10.75
C LEU A 236 8.80 -13.09 -9.89
N GLN A 237 7.72 -13.19 -9.10
CA GLN A 237 7.38 -14.42 -8.36
C GLN A 237 7.25 -15.61 -9.32
N LYS A 238 6.58 -15.42 -10.46
CA LYS A 238 6.46 -16.47 -11.48
C LYS A 238 7.82 -16.86 -12.07
N HIS A 239 8.68 -15.90 -12.39
CA HIS A 239 10.03 -16.15 -12.88
C HIS A 239 10.83 -17.04 -11.90
N ILE A 240 10.80 -16.72 -10.61
CA ILE A 240 11.44 -17.52 -9.56
C ILE A 240 10.80 -18.91 -9.44
N ALA A 241 9.47 -19.00 -9.52
CA ALA A 241 8.75 -20.26 -9.43
C ALA A 241 9.10 -21.19 -10.60
N ASP A 242 9.13 -20.66 -11.81
CA ASP A 242 9.48 -21.39 -13.03
C ASP A 242 10.93 -21.92 -12.95
N ALA A 243 11.89 -21.13 -12.46
CA ALA A 243 13.28 -21.54 -12.24
C ALA A 243 13.46 -22.66 -11.20
N LEU A 244 12.47 -22.84 -10.32
CA LEU A 244 12.39 -23.89 -9.31
C LEU A 244 11.51 -25.08 -9.74
N GLY A 245 10.82 -24.99 -10.88
CA GLY A 245 9.84 -25.98 -11.31
C GLY A 245 8.61 -26.06 -10.41
N LEU A 246 8.20 -24.94 -9.79
CA LEU A 246 7.09 -24.85 -8.85
C LEU A 246 5.91 -24.05 -9.45
N HIS A 247 4.73 -24.25 -8.89
CA HIS A 247 3.58 -23.39 -9.18
C HIS A 247 3.61 -22.11 -8.33
N VAL A 248 3.01 -21.05 -8.86
CA VAL A 248 2.82 -19.78 -8.14
C VAL A 248 1.75 -19.95 -7.05
N GLY A 249 2.09 -19.61 -5.81
CA GLY A 249 1.20 -19.54 -4.67
C GLY A 249 0.64 -18.14 -4.44
N TRP A 250 0.37 -17.78 -3.18
CA TRP A 250 -0.16 -16.46 -2.86
C TRP A 250 0.89 -15.36 -3.03
N TYR A 251 0.40 -14.15 -3.27
CA TYR A 251 1.16 -12.91 -3.25
C TYR A 251 0.67 -12.02 -2.09
N SER A 252 1.59 -11.47 -1.31
CA SER A 252 1.28 -10.57 -0.20
C SER A 252 2.12 -9.31 -0.30
N HIS A 253 1.53 -8.18 0.08
CA HIS A 253 2.15 -6.87 -0.02
C HIS A 253 1.83 -6.07 1.24
N THR A 254 2.83 -5.46 1.86
CA THR A 254 2.66 -4.51 2.97
C THR A 254 3.19 -3.15 2.56
N SER A 255 2.40 -2.10 2.85
CA SER A 255 2.81 -0.72 2.65
C SER A 255 2.78 0.02 3.97
N VAL A 256 3.90 0.66 4.32
CA VAL A 256 4.03 1.49 5.53
C VAL A 256 3.25 2.80 5.37
N SER A 257 3.48 3.54 4.27
CA SER A 257 2.71 4.74 3.90
C SER A 257 1.89 4.45 2.64
N ALA A 258 0.60 4.13 2.84
CA ALA A 258 -0.35 3.83 1.76
C ALA A 258 -1.19 5.05 1.42
N HIS A 259 -0.97 5.65 0.24
CA HIS A 259 -1.57 6.93 -0.10
C HIS A 259 -2.01 7.03 -1.56
N ILE A 260 -2.85 8.03 -1.82
CA ILE A 260 -3.27 8.48 -3.15
C ILE A 260 -2.93 9.96 -3.27
N TYR A 261 -2.24 10.36 -4.35
CA TYR A 261 -2.03 11.77 -4.64
C TYR A 261 -3.36 12.40 -5.10
N TYR A 262 -4.01 13.13 -4.19
CA TYR A 262 -5.41 13.51 -4.35
C TYR A 262 -5.62 14.57 -5.43
N VAL A 263 -4.67 15.50 -5.55
CA VAL A 263 -4.71 16.61 -6.51
C VAL A 263 -3.99 16.24 -7.79
N ARG A 264 -2.76 15.71 -7.69
CA ARG A 264 -1.93 15.33 -8.84
C ARG A 264 -2.62 14.31 -9.76
N ASP A 265 -3.24 13.29 -9.18
CA ASP A 265 -3.81 12.15 -9.91
C ASP A 265 -5.36 12.18 -9.86
N HIS A 266 -5.95 13.38 -9.80
CA HIS A 266 -7.40 13.53 -9.60
C HIS A 266 -8.22 12.90 -10.74
N GLU A 267 -7.79 13.07 -12.00
CA GLU A 267 -8.50 12.52 -13.16
C GLU A 267 -8.52 10.99 -13.14
N GLU A 268 -7.40 10.37 -12.80
CA GLU A 268 -7.23 8.93 -12.60
C GLU A 268 -8.11 8.44 -11.45
N LEU A 269 -8.12 9.16 -10.33
CA LEU A 269 -8.96 8.84 -9.19
C LEU A 269 -10.44 8.81 -9.59
N MET A 270 -10.87 9.78 -10.39
CA MET A 270 -12.27 9.85 -10.83
C MET A 270 -12.70 8.67 -11.71
N LYS A 271 -11.79 8.03 -12.46
CA LYS A 271 -12.07 6.79 -13.21
C LYS A 271 -12.50 5.67 -12.26
N TYR A 272 -11.75 5.47 -11.17
CA TYR A 272 -12.09 4.51 -10.13
C TYR A 272 -13.35 4.90 -9.35
N VAL A 273 -13.49 6.19 -8.99
CA VAL A 273 -14.63 6.68 -8.21
C VAL A 273 -15.94 6.44 -8.93
N ASN A 274 -15.98 6.72 -10.23
CA ASN A 274 -17.16 6.50 -11.05
C ASN A 274 -17.42 4.99 -11.27
N GLY A 275 -16.37 4.24 -11.61
CA GLY A 275 -16.48 2.79 -11.86
C GLY A 275 -16.86 1.96 -10.63
N LEU A 276 -16.47 2.41 -9.43
CA LEU A 276 -16.69 1.69 -8.17
C LEU A 276 -17.83 2.26 -7.32
N GLY A 277 -18.58 3.25 -7.83
CA GLY A 277 -19.73 3.84 -7.13
C GLY A 277 -19.34 4.62 -5.86
N LEU A 278 -18.22 5.33 -5.88
CA LEU A 278 -17.68 6.10 -4.74
C LEU A 278 -18.00 7.60 -4.80
N ALA A 279 -18.77 8.06 -5.79
CA ALA A 279 -19.03 9.48 -6.04
C ALA A 279 -19.52 10.25 -4.80
N ASP A 280 -20.46 9.68 -4.04
CA ASP A 280 -20.96 10.32 -2.81
C ASP A 280 -19.93 10.34 -1.69
N THR A 281 -19.00 9.37 -1.68
CA THR A 281 -17.91 9.33 -0.68
C THR A 281 -16.91 10.45 -0.94
N ILE A 282 -16.52 10.65 -2.20
CA ILE A 282 -15.61 11.74 -2.60
C ILE A 282 -16.26 13.10 -2.35
N LYS A 283 -17.52 13.31 -2.74
CA LYS A 283 -18.22 14.58 -2.46
C LYS A 283 -18.23 14.93 -0.97
N LYS A 284 -18.49 13.94 -0.09
CA LYS A 284 -18.43 14.14 1.36
C LYS A 284 -17.01 14.49 1.82
N LEU A 285 -16.01 13.83 1.25
CA LEU A 285 -14.59 14.06 1.55
C LEU A 285 -14.17 15.48 1.18
N ASP A 286 -14.51 15.94 -0.03
CA ASP A 286 -14.25 17.32 -0.48
C ASP A 286 -14.92 18.34 0.43
N ASN A 287 -16.21 18.18 0.71
CA ASN A 287 -16.95 19.10 1.58
C ASN A 287 -16.36 19.15 3.01
N SER A 288 -15.81 18.04 3.51
CA SER A 288 -15.13 18.02 4.81
C SER A 288 -13.75 18.68 4.78
N ALA A 289 -13.08 18.69 3.62
CA ALA A 289 -11.78 19.36 3.45
C ALA A 289 -11.90 20.89 3.48
N TYR A 290 -13.05 21.44 3.08
CA TYR A 290 -13.33 22.87 3.12
C TYR A 290 -13.78 23.40 4.50
N ILE A 291 -13.99 22.53 5.49
CA ILE A 291 -14.42 22.92 6.85
C ILE A 291 -13.22 23.26 7.77
N LYS A 292 -11.98 23.23 7.28
CA LYS A 292 -10.80 23.66 8.06
C LYS A 292 -9.87 24.58 7.28
N ILE A 293 -10.13 25.88 7.37
CA ILE A 293 -9.12 26.96 7.46
C ILE A 293 -9.60 27.92 8.55
#